data_AF-A0A0A9C746-F1
#
_entry.id   AF-A0A0A9C746-F1
#
_cell.length_a   1.000
_cell.length_b   1.000
_cell.length_c   1.000
_cell.angle_alpha   90.00
_cell.angle_beta   90.00
_cell.angle_gamma   90.00
#
_symmetry.space_group_name_H-M   'P 1'
#
loop_
_entity.id
_entity.type
_entity.pdbx_description
1 polymer ?
#
loop_
_entity_poly.entity_id
_entity_poly.type
_entity_poly.pdbx_seq_one_letter_code
_entity_poly.pdbx_strand_id
1 'polypeptide(L)'
;MQATAESKEFKAALFHIGFMLSVGALFVLLGLSIPGISPRNKVLCWQTAMVGFFAAGVLVRRHPVVWYPTILRWANRLSQKPKPAPPASY
;
A
#
# COMPACT_ATOMS: atom_id res chain seq x y z
N MET A 1 -3.06 27.61 8.13
CA MET A 1 -3.16 27.29 6.69
C MET A 1 -2.19 26.18 6.23
N GLN A 2 -1.15 25.84 6.99
CA GLN A 2 -0.14 24.83 6.61
C GLN A 2 -0.66 23.39 6.68
N ALA A 3 -1.43 23.04 7.72
CA ALA A 3 -2.03 21.70 7.88
C ALA A 3 -3.03 21.31 6.77
N THR A 4 -3.69 22.29 6.14
CA THR A 4 -4.62 22.09 5.02
C THR A 4 -3.92 21.90 3.67
N ALA A 5 -2.70 22.42 3.53
CA ALA A 5 -1.87 22.19 2.33
C ALA A 5 -1.30 20.75 2.37
N GLU A 6 -0.79 20.33 3.53
CA GLU A 6 -0.27 18.97 3.71
C GLU A 6 -1.35 17.89 3.53
N SER A 7 -2.60 18.15 3.91
CA SER A 7 -3.69 17.19 3.72
C SER A 7 -4.10 17.02 2.25
N LYS A 8 -4.00 18.08 1.44
CA LYS A 8 -4.22 18.02 -0.01
C LYS A 8 -3.10 17.26 -0.71
N GLU A 9 -1.85 17.54 -0.36
CA GLU A 9 -0.67 16.82 -0.87
C GLU A 9 -0.71 15.34 -0.49
N PHE A 10 -1.16 15.03 0.73
CA PHE A 10 -1.36 13.66 1.18
C PHE A 10 -2.43 12.92 0.37
N LYS A 11 -3.59 13.55 0.13
CA LYS A 11 -4.64 12.96 -0.71
C LYS A 11 -4.15 12.72 -2.14
N ALA A 12 -3.41 13.67 -2.71
CA ALA A 12 -2.82 13.53 -4.03
C ALA A 12 -1.82 12.37 -4.07
N ALA A 13 -0.92 12.27 -3.08
CA ALA A 13 0.05 11.18 -2.98
C ALA A 13 -0.63 9.81 -2.85
N LEU A 14 -1.67 9.68 -2.02
CA LEU A 14 -2.47 8.47 -1.89
C LEU A 14 -3.16 8.08 -3.19
N PHE A 15 -3.70 9.06 -3.92
CA PHE A 15 -4.29 8.82 -5.23
C PHE A 15 -3.25 8.30 -6.22
N HIS A 16 -2.06 8.92 -6.29
CA HIS A 16 -0.98 8.48 -7.16
C HIS A 16 -0.46 7.08 -6.81
N ILE A 17 -0.31 6.78 -5.52
CA ILE A 17 0.08 5.44 -5.04
C ILE A 17 -0.96 4.40 -5.44
N GLY A 18 -2.25 4.68 -5.17
CA GLY A 18 -3.35 3.80 -5.53
C GLY A 18 -3.47 3.58 -7.04
N PHE A 19 -3.26 4.64 -7.82
CA PHE A 19 -3.24 4.57 -9.28
C PHE A 19 -2.07 3.75 -9.81
N MET A 20 -0.85 3.92 -9.28
CA MET A 20 0.29 3.09 -9.70
C MET A 20 0.10 1.62 -9.34
N LEU A 21 -0.47 1.33 -8.16
CA LEU A 21 -0.82 -0.02 -7.73
C LEU A 21 -1.88 -0.65 -8.64
N SER A 22 -2.92 0.09 -9.00
CA SER A 22 -3.98 -0.42 -9.89
C SER A 22 -3.47 -0.69 -11.30
N VAL A 23 -2.63 0.20 -11.85
CA VAL A 23 -1.96 -0.02 -13.13
C VAL A 23 -1.08 -1.27 -13.07
N GLY A 24 -0.26 -1.42 -12.01
CA GLY A 24 0.57 -2.62 -11.81
C GLY A 24 -0.28 -3.90 -11.75
N ALA A 25 -1.39 -3.88 -11.01
CA ALA A 25 -2.31 -5.01 -10.90
C ALA A 25 -2.96 -5.36 -12.24
N LEU A 26 -3.36 -4.37 -13.05
CA LEU A 26 -3.90 -4.59 -14.39
C LEU A 26 -2.88 -5.30 -15.29
N PHE A 27 -1.61 -4.87 -15.27
CA PHE A 27 -0.56 -5.52 -16.06
C PHE A 27 -0.28 -6.97 -15.61
N VAL A 28 -0.37 -7.26 -14.31
CA VAL A 28 -0.28 -8.65 -13.80
C VAL A 28 -1.44 -9.49 -14.31
N LEU A 29 -2.67 -8.96 -14.23
CA LEU A 29 -3.88 -9.64 -14.72
C LEU A 29 -3.81 -9.87 -16.23
N LEU A 30 -3.37 -8.89 -17.02
CA LEU A 30 -3.16 -9.03 -18.46
C LEU A 30 -2.13 -10.13 -18.80
N GLY A 31 -1.04 -10.23 -18.03
CA GLY A 31 -0.02 -11.27 -18.21
C GLY A 31 -0.52 -12.70 -17.88
N LEU A 32 -1.47 -12.82 -16.95
CA LEU A 32 -2.07 -14.09 -16.52
C LEU A 32 -3.27 -14.51 -17.38
N SER A 33 -4.13 -13.56 -17.76
CA SER A 33 -5.44 -13.83 -18.39
C SER A 33 -5.38 -14.11 -19.88
N ILE A 34 -4.25 -13.89 -20.57
CA ILE A 34 -4.12 -14.14 -22.01
C ILE A 34 -3.35 -15.45 -22.25
N PRO A 35 -4.04 -16.60 -22.36
CA PRO A 35 -3.44 -17.83 -22.87
C PRO A 35 -3.08 -17.62 -24.35
N GLY A 36 -1.80 -17.77 -24.69
CA GLY A 36 -1.30 -17.59 -26.07
C GLY A 36 -0.51 -16.31 -26.34
N ILE A 37 -0.37 -15.40 -25.36
CA ILE A 37 0.51 -14.23 -25.54
C ILE A 37 1.98 -14.69 -25.65
N SER A 38 2.73 -14.05 -26.55
CA SER A 38 4.16 -14.32 -26.75
C SER A 38 4.93 -14.19 -25.42
N PRO A 39 5.89 -15.09 -25.13
CA PRO A 39 6.71 -15.02 -23.91
C PRO A 39 7.34 -13.64 -23.69
N ARG A 40 7.73 -12.97 -24.79
CA ARG A 40 8.32 -11.63 -24.76
C ARG A 40 7.35 -10.58 -24.22
N ASN A 41 6.08 -10.64 -24.63
CA ASN A 41 5.04 -9.71 -24.18
C ASN A 41 4.63 -9.97 -22.73
N LYS A 42 4.67 -11.24 -22.30
CA LYS A 42 4.49 -11.65 -20.90
C LYS A 42 5.58 -11.05 -19.99
N VAL A 43 6.84 -11.13 -20.41
CA VAL A 43 7.98 -10.54 -19.68
C VAL A 43 7.86 -9.02 -19.61
N LEU A 44 7.48 -8.36 -20.71
CA LEU A 44 7.25 -6.91 -20.73
C LEU A 44 6.12 -6.51 -19.77
N CYS A 45 4.99 -7.22 -19.75
CA CYS A 45 3.91 -6.95 -18.77
C CYS A 45 4.39 -7.09 -17.33
N TRP A 46 5.18 -8.14 -17.04
CA TRP A 46 5.74 -8.36 -15.71
C TRP A 46 6.75 -7.30 -15.29
N GLN A 47 7.61 -6.84 -16.20
CA GLN A 47 8.54 -5.73 -15.93
C GLN A 47 7.79 -4.44 -15.64
N THR A 48 6.79 -4.09 -16.46
CA THR A 48 5.98 -2.88 -16.24
C THR A 48 5.24 -2.93 -14.92
N ALA A 49 4.69 -4.09 -14.54
CA ALA A 49 4.09 -4.30 -13.24
C ALA A 49 5.11 -4.09 -12.10
N MET A 50 6.29 -4.72 -12.18
CA MET A 50 7.36 -4.58 -11.18
C MET A 50 7.79 -3.12 -10.99
N VAL A 51 7.94 -2.37 -12.09
CA VAL A 51 8.28 -0.93 -12.03
C VAL A 51 7.16 -0.13 -11.37
N GLY A 52 5.90 -0.41 -11.70
CA GLY A 52 4.74 0.24 -11.06
C GLY A 52 4.66 -0.02 -9.56
N PHE A 53 4.85 -1.27 -9.13
CA PHE A 53 4.91 -1.63 -7.71
C PHE A 53 6.10 -1.00 -6.99
N PHE A 54 7.27 -0.95 -7.63
CA PHE A 54 8.45 -0.33 -7.05
C PHE A 54 8.27 1.18 -6.88
N ALA A 55 7.77 1.87 -7.90
CA ALA A 55 7.49 3.30 -7.85
C ALA A 55 6.43 3.64 -6.78
N ALA A 56 5.37 2.85 -6.68
CA ALA A 56 4.40 2.96 -5.61
C ALA A 56 5.07 2.77 -4.24
N GLY A 57 5.89 1.73 -4.06
CA GLY A 57 6.62 1.50 -2.81
C GLY A 57 7.56 2.65 -2.41
N VAL A 58 8.26 3.25 -3.38
CA VAL A 58 9.12 4.42 -3.15
C VAL A 58 8.28 5.65 -2.75
N LEU A 59 7.15 5.88 -3.41
CA LEU A 59 6.23 6.98 -3.06
C LEU A 59 5.66 6.80 -1.65
N VAL A 60 5.22 5.59 -1.31
CA VAL A 60 4.81 5.30 0.07
C VAL A 60 6.00 5.68 0.97
N ARG A 61 7.24 5.21 0.69
CA ARG A 61 8.41 5.37 1.59
C ARG A 61 8.81 6.81 1.82
N ARG A 62 8.64 7.63 0.79
CA ARG A 62 8.98 9.06 0.84
C ARG A 62 7.96 9.88 1.63
N HIS A 63 6.72 9.40 1.79
CA HIS A 63 5.67 10.11 2.51
C HIS A 63 5.40 9.48 3.89
N PRO A 64 6.05 9.96 4.98
CA PRO A 64 5.86 9.43 6.34
C PRO A 64 4.39 9.49 6.80
N VAL A 65 3.62 10.45 6.29
CA VAL A 65 2.19 10.61 6.57
C VAL A 65 1.36 9.38 6.17
N VAL A 66 1.82 8.56 5.23
CA VAL A 66 1.10 7.35 4.77
C VAL A 66 1.26 6.18 5.75
N TRP A 67 2.44 6.02 6.34
CA TRP A 67 2.73 4.92 7.28
C TRP A 67 2.43 5.28 8.72
N TYR A 68 2.60 6.54 9.12
CA TYR A 68 2.46 7.00 10.50
C TYR A 68 1.12 6.58 11.16
N PRO A 69 -0.06 6.82 10.56
CA PRO A 69 -1.33 6.38 11.14
C PRO A 69 -1.52 4.85 11.13
N THR A 70 -0.78 4.13 10.28
CA THR A 70 -0.84 2.67 10.17
C THR A 70 0.04 2.01 11.23
N ILE A 71 1.26 2.53 11.42
CA ILE A 71 2.19 2.13 12.49
C ILE A 71 1.61 2.47 13.85
N LEU A 72 1.03 3.67 14.04
CA LEU A 72 0.40 4.06 15.31
C LEU A 72 -0.78 3.13 15.66
N ARG A 73 -1.61 2.76 14.69
CA ARG A 73 -2.69 1.77 14.88
C ARG A 73 -2.16 0.38 15.23
N TRP A 74 -1.07 -0.04 14.60
CA TRP A 74 -0.42 -1.31 14.89
C TRP A 74 0.20 -1.33 16.30
N ALA A 75 0.93 -0.28 16.66
CA ALA A 75 1.51 -0.11 17.99
C ALA A 75 0.42 -0.12 19.08
N ASN A 76 -0.68 0.63 18.88
CA ASN A 76 -1.81 0.62 19.83
C ASN A 76 -2.45 -0.75 19.99
N ARG A 77 -2.53 -1.57 18.93
CA ARG A 77 -3.04 -2.94 19.03
C ARG A 77 -2.10 -3.86 19.81
N LEU A 78 -0.79 -3.71 19.65
CA LEU A 78 0.21 -4.48 20.40
C LEU A 78 0.27 -4.07 21.88
N SER A 79 0.00 -2.80 22.18
CA SER A 79 -0.05 -2.30 23.57
C SER A 79 -1.34 -2.68 24.31
N GLN A 80 -2.41 -3.07 23.60
CA GLN A 80 -3.58 -3.68 24.23
C GLN A 80 -3.30 -5.14 24.62
N LYS A 81 -2.50 -5.35 25.68
CA LYS A 81 -2.50 -6.64 26.38
C LYS A 81 -3.91 -6.90 26.93
N PRO A 82 -4.41 -8.16 26.91
CA PRO A 82 -5.71 -8.49 27.48
C PRO A 82 -5.72 -8.10 28.96
N LYS A 83 -6.72 -7.31 29.34
CA LYS A 83 -6.96 -6.91 30.73
C LYS A 83 -7.09 -8.20 31.57
N PRO A 84 -6.27 -8.42 32.61
CA PRO A 84 -6.38 -9.62 33.43
C PRO A 84 -7.80 -9.66 34.03
N ALA A 85 -8.43 -10.84 33.93
CA ALA A 85 -9.75 -11.06 34.51
C ALA A 85 -9.71 -10.71 36.01
N PRO A 86 -10.75 -10.05 36.54
CA PRO A 86 -10.80 -9.76 37.98
C PRO A 86 -10.69 -11.07 38.75
N PRO A 87 -9.95 -11.10 39.88
CA PRO A 87 -9.80 -12.32 40.66
C PRO A 87 -11.19 -12.80 41.09
N ALA A 88 -11.48 -14.07 40.81
CA ALA A 88 -12.69 -14.71 41.28
C ALA A 88 -12.70 -14.64 42.82
N SER A 89 -13.59 -13.82 43.35
CA SER A 89 -13.92 -13.82 44.77
C SER A 89 -14.61 -15.14 45.09
N TYR A 90 -13.91 -16.04 45.79
CA TYR A 90 -14.51 -17.17 46.49
C TYR A 90 -15.10 -16.70 47.83
#